data_AF-A0A353DFZ6-F1
#
_entry.id   AF-A0A353DFZ6-F1
#
_cell.length_a   1.000
_cell.length_b   1.000
_cell.length_c   1.000
_cell.angle_alpha   90.00
_cell.angle_beta   90.00
_cell.angle_gamma   90.00
#
_symmetry.space_group_name_H-M   'P 1'
#
loop_
_entity.id
_entity.type
_entity.pdbx_description
1 polymer ?
#
loop_
_entity_poly.entity_id
_entity_poly.type
_entity_poly.pdbx_seq_one_letter_code
_entity_poly.pdbx_strand_id
1 'polypeptide(L)'
;GGYKEVILKVTGEEVFRFLKYESGVHRVQRVPATETQGRIHTSTVTVAVLPEAEEIDFQLRPEDLHIQATRSGGSGGQHVNTTDSA
;
A
#
# COMPACT_ATOMS: atom_id res chain seq x y z
N GLY A 1 -20.02 -1.24 21.29
CA GLY A 1 -19.15 -0.47 20.37
C GLY A 1 -18.07 -1.38 19.84
N GLY A 2 -17.56 -1.09 18.65
CA GLY A 2 -16.47 -1.79 17.97
C GLY A 2 -15.91 -0.92 16.84
N TYR A 3 -14.71 -1.23 16.37
CA TYR A 3 -14.05 -0.50 15.29
C TYR A 3 -14.31 -1.20 13.96
N LYS A 4 -14.55 -0.42 12.90
CA LYS A 4 -14.60 -0.95 11.53
C LYS A 4 -13.19 -1.31 11.02
N GLU A 5 -12.21 -0.50 11.40
CA GLU A 5 -10.80 -0.61 11.01
C GLU A 5 -9.92 0.03 12.09
N VAL A 6 -8.71 -0.50 12.29
CA VAL A 6 -7.71 0.04 13.21
C VAL A 6 -6.34 -0.09 12.56
N ILE A 7 -5.59 1.01 12.51
CA ILE A 7 -4.21 1.05 12.02
C ILE A 7 -3.30 1.32 13.22
N LEU A 8 -2.29 0.49 13.41
CA LEU A 8 -1.38 0.55 14.55
C LEU A 8 0.07 0.60 14.05
N LYS A 9 0.87 1.49 14.64
CA LYS A 9 2.33 1.49 14.49
C LYS A 9 2.93 0.86 15.75
N VAL A 10 3.65 -0.24 15.58
CA VAL A 10 4.33 -0.96 16.68
C VAL A 10 5.83 -0.80 16.50
N THR A 11 6.50 -0.26 17.53
CA THR A 11 7.95 0.00 17.52
C THR A 11 8.64 -0.87 18.56
N GLY A 12 9.84 -1.37 18.25
CA GLY A 12 10.60 -2.27 19.12
C GLY A 12 11.53 -3.18 18.33
N GLU A 13 12.29 -4.01 19.03
CA GLU A 13 13.19 -4.98 18.41
C GLU A 13 12.41 -6.17 17.83
N GLU A 14 12.75 -6.55 16.59
CA GLU A 14 12.24 -7.75 15.91
C GLU A 14 10.71 -7.88 15.87
N VAL A 15 9.97 -6.77 15.94
CA VAL A 15 8.50 -6.72 15.99
C VAL A 15 7.86 -7.52 14.84
N PHE A 16 8.34 -7.32 13.62
CA PHE A 16 7.83 -8.04 12.44
C PHE A 16 8.04 -9.55 12.55
N ARG A 17 9.14 -10.00 13.18
CA ARG A 17 9.45 -11.43 13.35
C ARG A 17 8.39 -12.15 14.17
N PHE A 18 7.86 -11.48 15.19
CA PHE A 18 6.83 -12.03 16.05
C PHE A 18 5.43 -11.87 15.43
N LEU A 19 5.10 -10.68 14.94
CA LEU A 19 3.76 -10.37 14.44
C LEU A 19 3.43 -10.96 13.07
N LYS A 20 4.41 -11.37 12.26
CA LYS A 20 4.15 -11.99 10.95
C LYS A 20 3.23 -13.22 11.03
N TYR A 21 3.24 -13.94 12.15
CA TYR A 21 2.40 -15.13 12.36
C TYR A 21 0.95 -14.79 12.74
N GLU A 22 0.70 -13.57 13.20
CA GLU A 22 -0.64 -13.06 13.50
C GLU A 22 -1.37 -12.57 12.24
N SER A 23 -0.66 -12.50 11.10
CA SER A 23 -1.25 -12.12 9.81
C SER A 23 -2.22 -13.19 9.32
N GLY A 24 -3.38 -12.76 8.85
CA GLY A 24 -4.41 -13.64 8.29
C GLY A 24 -5.80 -13.39 8.86
N VAL A 25 -6.68 -14.37 8.67
CA VAL A 25 -8.07 -14.30 9.12
C VAL A 25 -8.21 -15.00 10.46
N HIS A 26 -8.68 -14.26 11.46
CA HIS A 26 -9.01 -14.77 12.78
C HIS A 26 -10.51 -15.05 12.86
N ARG A 27 -10.88 -16.25 13.32
CA ARG A 27 -12.27 -16.70 13.42
C ARG A 27 -12.70 -16.77 14.87
N VAL A 28 -13.88 -16.22 15.18
CA VAL A 28 -14.49 -16.30 16.50
C VAL A 28 -15.91 -16.85 16.40
N GLN A 29 -16.28 -17.74 17.32
CA GLN A 29 -17.65 -18.24 17.48
C GLN A 29 -18.17 -17.83 18.84
N ARG A 30 -19.28 -17.10 18.87
CA ARG A 30 -19.88 -16.59 20.10
C ARG A 30 -21.36 -16.29 19.93
N VAL A 31 -22.07 -16.12 21.03
CA VAL A 31 -23.36 -15.44 21.04
C VAL A 31 -23.09 -13.93 21.05
N PRO A 32 -23.43 -13.18 19.98
CA PRO A 32 -23.16 -11.76 19.96
C PRO A 32 -24.12 -11.01 20.90
N ALA A 33 -23.65 -9.91 21.48
CA ALA A 33 -24.45 -9.10 22.41
C ALA A 33 -25.71 -8.49 21.77
N THR A 34 -25.79 -8.48 20.43
CA THR A 34 -26.94 -8.01 19.66
C THR A 34 -27.98 -9.10 19.38
N GLU A 35 -27.74 -10.34 19.81
CA GLU A 35 -28.60 -11.48 19.54
C GLU A 35 -29.50 -11.79 20.74
N THR A 36 -30.81 -11.84 20.51
CA THR A 36 -31.82 -12.03 21.56
C THR A 36 -32.12 -13.51 21.81
N GLN A 37 -31.91 -14.39 20.82
CA GLN A 37 -32.33 -15.79 20.87
C GLN A 37 -31.21 -16.77 21.25
N GLY A 38 -30.02 -16.26 21.61
CA GLY A 38 -28.89 -17.08 22.04
C GLY A 38 -28.21 -17.89 20.93
N ARG A 39 -28.41 -17.52 19.66
CA ARG A 39 -27.79 -18.21 18.52
C ARG A 39 -26.29 -17.93 18.47
N ILE A 40 -25.51 -18.97 18.13
CA ILE A 40 -24.06 -18.85 17.95
C ILE A 40 -23.79 -18.31 16.53
N HIS A 41 -23.12 -17.17 16.46
CA HIS A 41 -22.65 -16.60 15.21
C HIS A 41 -21.15 -16.84 15.06
N THR A 42 -20.73 -17.12 13.83
CA THR A 42 -19.32 -17.12 13.46
C THR A 42 -18.98 -15.75 12.89
N SER A 43 -17.95 -15.09 13.39
CA SER A 43 -17.42 -13.83 12.88
C SER A 43 -15.95 -13.98 12.50
N THR A 44 -15.50 -13.15 11.57
CA THR A 44 -14.12 -13.14 11.08
C THR A 44 -13.54 -11.73 11.14
N VAL A 45 -12.25 -11.63 11.41
CA VAL A 45 -11.49 -10.38 11.31
C VAL A 45 -10.17 -10.65 10.58
N THR A 46 -9.76 -9.73 9.72
CA THR A 46 -8.49 -9.82 9.00
C THR A 46 -7.44 -8.97 9.71
N VAL A 47 -6.25 -9.52 9.91
CA VAL A 47 -5.08 -8.82 10.43
C VAL A 47 -4.02 -8.81 9.33
N ALA A 48 -3.57 -7.63 8.95
CA ALA A 48 -2.46 -7.43 8.02
C ALA A 48 -1.27 -6.86 8.80
N VAL A 49 -0.11 -7.48 8.64
CA VAL A 49 1.14 -7.06 9.27
C VAL A 49 2.14 -6.73 8.17
N LEU A 50 2.55 -5.47 8.11
CA LEU A 50 3.50 -4.95 7.13
C LEU A 50 4.71 -4.37 7.87
N PRO A 51 5.94 -4.65 7.41
CA PRO A 51 7.11 -3.94 7.94
C PRO A 51 7.03 -2.49 7.49
N GLU A 52 7.45 -1.57 8.36
CA GLU A 52 7.64 -0.17 7.98
C GLU A 52 8.85 -0.11 7.04
N ALA A 53 8.65 0.36 5.81
CA ALA A 53 9.73 0.60 4.86
C ALA A 53 10.31 1.99 5.12
N GLU A 54 11.63 2.10 5.24
CA GLU A 54 12.29 3.40 5.21
C GLU A 54 12.24 3.93 3.79
N GLU A 55 11.75 5.16 3.62
CA GLU A 55 11.85 5.87 2.35
C GLU A 55 13.34 6.14 2.08
N ILE A 56 13.87 5.48 1.06
CA ILE A 56 15.24 5.71 0.61
C ILE A 56 15.19 6.87 -0.37
N ASP A 57 15.90 7.95 -0.08
CA ASP A 57 16.13 9.04 -1.04
C ASP A 57 16.97 8.50 -2.21
N PHE A 58 16.30 8.06 -3.27
CA PHE A 58 16.95 7.62 -4.49
C PHE A 58 17.21 8.83 -5.40
N GLN A 59 18.47 9.25 -5.49
CA GLN A 59 18.89 10.21 -6.51
C GLN A 59 19.09 9.48 -7.84
N LEU A 60 18.18 9.73 -8.79
CA LEU A 60 18.35 9.31 -10.18
C LEU A 60 19.61 9.95 -10.77
N ARG A 61 20.63 9.12 -11.04
CA ARG A 61 21.85 9.59 -11.66
C ARG A 61 21.57 9.86 -13.15
N PRO A 62 22.06 10.97 -13.71
CA PRO A 62 21.89 11.28 -15.13
C PRO A 62 22.41 10.19 -16.08
N GLU A 63 23.36 9.37 -15.63
CA GLU A 63 23.92 8.24 -16.39
C GLU A 63 22.96 7.05 -16.54
N ASP A 64 21.99 6.91 -15.63
CA ASP A 64 20.93 5.88 -15.70
C ASP A 64 19.69 6.39 -16.46
N LEU A 65 19.67 7.67 -16.84
CA LEU A 65 18.58 8.32 -17.55
C LEU A 65 18.84 8.32 -19.06
N HIS A 66 18.15 7.46 -19.79
CA HIS A 66 18.11 7.54 -21.25
C HIS A 66 17.10 8.61 -21.69
N ILE A 67 17.57 9.86 -21.77
CA ILE A 67 16.76 10.99 -22.22
C ILE A 67 16.92 11.10 -23.74
N GLN A 68 15.88 10.70 -24.47
CA GLN A 68 15.80 10.94 -25.91
C GLN A 68 14.86 12.11 -26.17
N ALA A 69 15.43 13.17 -26.73
CA ALA A 69 14.62 14.22 -27.30
C ALA A 69 14.11 13.77 -28.69
N THR A 70 12.80 13.70 -28.87
CA THR A 70 12.14 13.35 -30.13
C THR A 70 11.40 14.56 -30.71
N ARG A 71 11.15 14.57 -32.03
CA ARG A 71 10.32 15.61 -32.63
C ARG A 71 8.87 15.42 -32.19
N SER A 72 8.27 16.51 -31.72
CA SER A 72 6.87 16.55 -31.32
C SER A 72 5.97 16.25 -32.53
N GLY A 73 5.19 15.15 -32.44
CA GLY A 73 4.34 14.63 -33.52
C GLY A 73 3.03 15.39 -33.73
N GLY A 74 3.09 16.73 -33.80
CA GLY A 74 1.93 17.60 -34.02
C GLY A 74 2.07 18.46 -35.28
N SER A 75 0.95 18.85 -35.89
CA SER A 75 0.92 19.75 -37.06
C SER A 75 1.30 21.18 -36.67
N GLY A 76 2.60 21.48 -36.58
CA GLY A 76 3.11 22.76 -36.10
C GLY A 76 4.11 23.44 -37.04
N GLY A 77 3.73 23.70 -38.30
CA GLY A 77 4.41 24.65 -39.19
C GLY A 77 5.95 24.54 -39.30
N GLN A 78 6.63 25.65 -39.64
CA GLN A 78 8.09 25.69 -39.77
C GLN A 78 8.83 25.43 -38.45
N HIS A 79 8.17 25.62 -37.31
CA HIS A 79 8.78 25.51 -35.98
C HIS A 79 8.93 24.03 -35.52
N VAL A 80 8.05 23.13 -35.98
CA VAL A 80 8.13 21.67 -35.73
C VAL A 80 9.27 20.99 -36.49
N ASN A 81 9.70 21.56 -37.63
CA ASN A 81 10.77 20.98 -38.44
C ASN A 81 12.19 21.43 -38.01
N THR A 82 12.30 22.46 -37.19
CA THR A 82 13.58 23.14 -36.91
C THR A 82 14.03 23.01 -35.45
N THR A 83 13.13 22.73 -34.50
CA THR A 83 13.48 22.67 -33.07
C THR A 83 13.13 21.30 -32.49
N ASP A 84 14.15 20.56 -32.05
CA ASP A 84 14.01 19.31 -31.29
C ASP A 84 13.89 19.69 -29.81
N SER A 85 12.70 19.53 -29.19
CA SER A 85 12.42 20.02 -27.82
C SER A 85 11.51 19.14 -26.97
N ALA A 86 11.06 17.98 -27.47
CA ALA A 86 10.36 16.98 -26.65
C ALA A 86 11.33 15.85 -26.35
#